data_AF-A0A4D4J9P2-F1
#
_entry.id   AF-A0A4D4J9P2-F1
#
_cell.length_a   1.000
_cell.length_b   1.000
_cell.length_c   1.000
_cell.angle_alpha   90.00
_cell.angle_beta   90.00
_cell.angle_gamma   90.00
#
_symmetry.space_group_name_H-M   'P 1'
#
loop_
_entity.id
_entity.type
_entity.pdbx_description
1 polymer ?
#
loop_
_entity_poly.entity_id
_entity_poly.type
_entity_poly.pdbx_seq_one_letter_code
_entity_poly.pdbx_strand_id
1 'polypeptide(L)'
;MPLEFASAANRTILARHHQYRIDEALAESRYRSRFRNWDRLATVRNNPIRPLGDSGELFFTPELVRSLDHPILAGADSRTREAVLVHRLYEYLKFTIDLEQSAVIPVTGHISRGMAGLELPELMRADAFKIVTDEAWHAQFTYELMREVRTRTGIAPALPTVPAFTEVLARIHEELPSQIRGLDEMLFAIVSETLISSG
;
A
#
# COMPACT_ATOMS: atom_id res chain seq x y z
N MET A 1 -3.70 -18.77 8.86
CA MET A 1 -3.69 -19.72 7.73
C MET A 1 -3.05 -18.98 6.56
N PRO A 2 -1.88 -19.40 6.07
CA PRO A 2 -1.24 -18.72 4.94
C PRO A 2 -2.11 -18.88 3.70
N LEU A 3 -2.33 -17.79 2.97
CA LEU A 3 -3.01 -17.80 1.68
C LEU A 3 -2.21 -18.71 0.73
N GLU A 4 -2.78 -19.85 0.34
CA GLU A 4 -2.22 -20.65 -0.74
C GLU A 4 -2.43 -19.92 -2.07
N PHE A 5 -1.32 -19.49 -2.68
CA PHE A 5 -1.33 -18.76 -3.94
C PHE A 5 -1.65 -19.70 -5.11
N ALA A 6 -2.48 -19.21 -6.02
CA ALA A 6 -3.06 -19.96 -7.12
C ALA A 6 -2.02 -20.74 -7.96
N SER A 7 -2.32 -22.03 -8.12
CA SER A 7 -1.60 -23.00 -8.96
C SER A 7 -1.64 -22.62 -10.45
N ALA A 8 -0.60 -23.04 -11.16
CA ALA A 8 -0.19 -22.70 -12.54
C ALA A 8 -1.16 -23.08 -13.69
N ALA A 9 -2.46 -23.22 -13.45
CA ALA A 9 -3.38 -23.93 -14.34
C ALA A 9 -4.13 -23.07 -15.39
N ASN A 10 -3.99 -21.74 -15.42
CA ASN A 10 -4.80 -20.88 -16.30
C ASN A 10 -4.15 -20.53 -17.66
N ARG A 11 -3.39 -21.45 -18.28
CA ARG A 11 -2.57 -21.13 -19.46
C ARG A 11 -3.21 -21.24 -20.84
N THR A 12 -4.43 -21.75 -21.05
CA THR A 12 -4.71 -22.34 -22.38
C THR A 12 -5.85 -21.74 -23.22
N ILE A 13 -6.77 -20.91 -22.73
CA ILE A 13 -8.00 -20.62 -23.53
C ILE A 13 -8.15 -19.17 -24.05
N LEU A 14 -7.44 -18.18 -23.51
CA LEU A 14 -7.45 -16.79 -24.04
C LEU A 14 -6.35 -16.47 -25.07
N ALA A 15 -5.52 -17.46 -25.42
CA ALA A 15 -4.16 -17.23 -25.94
C ALA A 15 -4.01 -17.03 -27.46
N ARG A 16 -5.06 -17.04 -28.30
CA ARG A 16 -4.85 -16.98 -29.78
C ARG A 16 -5.46 -15.80 -30.53
N HIS A 17 -6.61 -15.26 -30.10
CA HIS A 17 -7.19 -14.07 -30.73
C HIS A 17 -6.91 -12.77 -29.97
N HIS A 18 -6.48 -12.84 -28.71
CA HIS A 18 -6.07 -11.68 -27.90
C HIS A 18 -4.59 -11.32 -28.08
N GLN A 19 -3.77 -12.33 -28.44
CA GLN A 19 -2.33 -12.20 -28.62
C GLN A 19 -1.97 -11.20 -29.73
N TYR A 20 -2.63 -11.27 -30.89
CA TYR A 20 -2.36 -10.36 -32.02
C TYR A 20 -2.64 -8.88 -31.71
N ARG A 21 -3.67 -8.57 -30.92
CA ARG A 21 -3.98 -7.19 -30.48
C ARG A 21 -3.05 -6.70 -29.36
N ILE A 22 -2.55 -7.60 -28.53
CA ILE A 22 -1.53 -7.27 -27.52
C ILE A 22 -0.18 -7.03 -28.19
N ASP A 23 0.23 -7.86 -29.14
CA ASP A 23 1.51 -7.73 -29.84
C ASP A 23 1.60 -6.41 -30.61
N GLU A 24 0.50 -6.00 -31.26
CA GLU A 24 0.39 -4.70 -31.94
C GLU A 24 0.41 -3.52 -30.93
N ALA A 25 -0.30 -3.63 -29.81
CA ALA A 25 -0.26 -2.64 -28.72
C ALA A 25 1.10 -2.57 -27.99
N LEU A 26 1.84 -3.67 -27.90
CA LEU A 26 3.18 -3.75 -27.31
C LEU A 26 4.26 -3.19 -28.25
N ALA A 27 4.12 -3.40 -29.55
CA ALA A 27 4.95 -2.76 -30.58
C ALA A 27 4.67 -1.24 -30.67
N GLU A 28 3.44 -0.80 -30.43
CA GLU A 28 3.05 0.62 -30.39
C GLU A 28 3.28 1.31 -29.03
N SER A 29 3.43 0.55 -27.95
CA SER A 29 3.68 1.07 -26.61
C SER A 29 5.07 1.68 -26.52
N ARG A 30 5.17 2.97 -26.86
CA ARG A 30 6.27 3.86 -26.45
C ARG A 30 6.20 4.09 -24.94
N TYR A 31 6.23 3.04 -24.13
CA TYR A 31 6.30 3.18 -22.68
C TYR A 31 7.54 4.02 -22.34
N ARG A 32 7.29 5.20 -21.77
CA ARG A 32 8.32 6.08 -21.26
C ARG A 32 8.34 5.93 -19.76
N SER A 33 9.40 5.32 -19.25
CA SER A 33 9.66 5.21 -17.81
C SER A 33 9.44 6.55 -17.12
N ARG A 34 8.60 6.55 -16.07
CA ARG A 34 8.43 7.70 -15.17
C ARG A 34 9.54 7.75 -14.12
N PHE A 35 10.28 6.66 -13.97
CA PHE A 35 11.33 6.46 -12.97
C PHE A 35 12.74 6.73 -13.51
N ARG A 36 12.89 7.57 -14.55
CA ARG A 36 14.21 7.95 -15.10
C ARG A 36 15.10 8.71 -14.12
N ASN A 37 14.49 9.45 -13.20
CA ASN A 37 15.17 10.25 -12.18
C ASN A 37 15.09 9.60 -10.79
N TRP A 38 14.72 8.32 -10.71
CA TRP A 38 14.40 7.65 -9.44
C TRP A 38 15.56 7.73 -8.44
N ASP A 39 16.81 7.48 -8.85
CA ASP A 39 17.96 7.55 -7.94
C ASP A 39 18.11 8.92 -7.23
N ARG A 40 17.71 10.00 -7.92
CA ARG A 40 17.78 11.38 -7.40
C ARG A 40 16.55 11.76 -6.56
N LEU A 41 15.40 11.17 -6.82
CA LEU A 41 14.12 11.58 -6.22
C LEU A 41 13.64 10.65 -5.11
N ALA A 42 14.04 9.37 -5.14
CA ALA A 42 13.55 8.37 -4.21
C ALA A 42 13.92 8.73 -2.77
N THR A 43 12.91 8.73 -1.90
CA THR A 43 13.06 9.05 -0.47
C THR A 43 13.99 8.06 0.22
N VAL A 44 13.91 6.77 -0.15
CA VAL A 44 14.82 5.70 0.33
C VAL A 44 16.30 6.01 0.13
N ARG A 45 16.64 6.84 -0.87
CA ARG A 45 18.03 7.22 -1.17
C ARG A 45 18.42 8.57 -0.60
N ASN A 46 17.48 9.53 -0.61
CA ASN A 46 17.82 10.94 -0.46
C ASN A 46 17.24 11.58 0.82
N ASN A 47 16.38 10.88 1.56
CA ASN A 47 15.74 11.43 2.76
C ASN A 47 15.96 10.53 3.97
N PRO A 48 17.02 10.76 4.77
CA PRO A 48 17.25 10.00 5.99
C PRO A 48 16.09 10.22 6.96
N ILE A 49 15.72 9.14 7.69
CA ILE A 49 14.65 9.17 8.69
C ILE A 49 14.97 10.27 9.72
N ARG A 50 14.09 11.25 9.84
CA ARG A 50 14.19 12.30 10.85
C ARG A 50 13.35 11.91 12.06
N PRO A 51 13.86 12.08 13.29
CA PRO A 51 13.03 11.92 14.47
C PRO A 51 11.90 12.95 14.44
N LEU A 52 10.79 12.63 15.09
CA LEU A 52 9.73 13.60 15.30
C LEU A 52 10.30 14.86 15.99
N GLY A 53 9.82 16.05 15.64
CA GLY A 53 10.23 17.26 16.34
C GLY A 53 9.67 17.29 17.77
N ASP A 54 10.26 18.10 18.64
CA ASP A 54 9.70 18.38 19.99
C ASP A 54 8.55 19.41 19.95
N SER A 55 7.89 19.57 18.80
CA SER A 55 6.78 20.52 18.70
C SER A 55 5.65 20.02 19.59
N GLY A 56 5.09 20.93 20.41
CA GLY A 56 3.86 20.69 21.18
C GLY A 56 2.61 20.60 20.28
N GLU A 57 2.80 20.17 19.04
CA GLU A 57 1.75 19.97 18.04
C GLU A 57 1.06 18.63 18.30
N LEU A 58 -0.18 18.55 17.86
CA LEU A 58 -0.98 17.34 17.98
C LEU A 58 -0.45 16.27 17.01
N PHE A 59 -0.41 15.01 17.46
CA PHE A 59 0.01 13.87 16.63
C PHE A 59 -0.92 13.60 15.43
N PHE A 60 -2.14 14.12 15.44
CA PHE A 60 -3.09 13.98 14.36
C PHE A 60 -4.03 15.19 14.29
N THR A 61 -4.55 15.48 13.08
CA THR A 61 -5.46 16.60 12.81
C THR A 61 -6.84 16.34 13.43
N PRO A 62 -7.28 17.09 14.46
CA PRO A 62 -8.55 16.85 15.16
C PRO A 62 -9.78 16.91 14.26
N GLU A 63 -9.77 17.78 13.26
CA GLU A 63 -10.87 17.98 12.31
C GLU A 63 -11.16 16.72 11.47
N LEU A 64 -10.18 15.81 11.38
CA LEU A 64 -10.33 14.52 10.71
C LEU A 64 -10.84 13.40 11.64
N VAL A 65 -11.06 13.71 12.92
CA VAL A 65 -11.45 12.74 13.96
C VAL A 65 -12.82 13.11 14.53
N ARG A 66 -13.88 12.83 13.75
CA ARG A 66 -15.28 13.15 14.10
C ARG A 66 -15.72 12.64 15.47
N SER A 67 -15.10 11.56 15.98
CA SER A 67 -15.42 11.05 17.31
C SER A 67 -15.09 12.06 18.42
N LEU A 68 -14.15 12.98 18.22
CA LEU A 68 -13.81 14.02 19.19
C LEU A 68 -14.95 15.02 19.45
N ASP A 69 -15.90 15.14 18.53
CA ASP A 69 -17.08 16.00 18.66
C ASP A 69 -18.19 15.34 19.48
N HIS A 70 -18.08 14.04 19.76
CA HIS A 70 -19.05 13.32 20.56
C HIS A 70 -19.06 13.87 22.01
N PRO A 71 -20.21 14.12 22.66
CA PRO A 71 -20.28 14.77 23.97
C PRO A 71 -19.37 14.17 25.05
N ILE A 72 -19.19 12.85 25.04
CA ILE A 72 -18.29 12.13 25.95
C ILE A 72 -16.82 12.57 25.77
N LEU A 73 -16.35 12.72 24.53
CA LEU A 73 -14.96 13.09 24.22
C LEU A 73 -14.76 14.61 24.16
N ALA A 74 -15.82 15.36 23.87
CA ALA A 74 -15.83 16.82 23.96
C ALA A 74 -15.66 17.30 25.41
N GLY A 75 -16.26 16.61 26.37
CA GLY A 75 -16.10 16.88 27.81
C GLY A 75 -14.90 16.20 28.48
N ALA A 76 -14.11 15.42 27.74
CA ALA A 76 -12.97 14.69 28.29
C ALA A 76 -11.75 15.60 28.53
N ASP A 77 -10.86 15.17 29.41
CA ASP A 77 -9.60 15.87 29.67
C ASP A 77 -8.64 15.81 28.47
N SER A 78 -7.62 16.67 28.48
CA SER A 78 -6.67 16.80 27.36
C SER A 78 -5.91 15.51 27.06
N ARG A 79 -5.57 14.71 28.08
CA ARG A 79 -4.84 13.45 27.91
C ARG A 79 -5.71 12.39 27.24
N THR A 80 -6.99 12.30 27.61
CA THR A 80 -7.94 11.40 26.94
C THR A 80 -8.11 11.78 25.47
N ARG A 81 -8.22 13.08 25.16
CA ARG A 81 -8.33 13.57 23.77
C ARG A 81 -7.05 13.31 22.96
N GLU A 82 -5.89 13.53 23.55
CA GLU A 82 -4.59 13.19 22.96
C GLU A 82 -4.49 11.70 22.64
N ALA A 83 -4.91 10.83 23.56
CA ALA A 83 -4.91 9.39 23.33
C ALA A 83 -5.74 8.99 22.11
N VAL A 84 -6.92 9.61 21.91
CA VAL A 84 -7.75 9.38 20.71
C VAL A 84 -7.01 9.78 19.43
N LEU A 85 -6.33 10.93 19.43
CA LEU A 85 -5.54 11.39 18.28
C LEU A 85 -4.35 10.45 17.99
N VAL A 86 -3.65 9.99 19.03
CA VAL A 86 -2.55 9.03 18.91
C VAL A 86 -3.04 7.70 18.35
N HIS A 87 -4.18 7.18 18.83
CA HIS A 87 -4.77 5.97 18.27
C HIS A 87 -5.21 6.15 16.83
N ARG A 88 -5.72 7.33 16.46
CA ARG A 88 -6.05 7.62 15.06
C ARG A 88 -4.82 7.64 14.17
N LEU A 89 -3.71 8.23 14.65
CA LEU A 89 -2.43 8.15 13.95
C LEU A 89 -1.97 6.69 13.80
N TYR A 90 -2.06 5.87 14.85
CA TYR A 90 -1.70 4.46 14.78
C TYR A 90 -2.52 3.67 13.77
N GLU A 91 -3.83 3.92 13.65
CA GLU A 91 -4.67 3.31 12.61
C GLU A 91 -4.16 3.67 11.21
N TYR A 92 -3.83 4.94 10.98
CA TYR A 92 -3.30 5.41 9.70
C TYR A 92 -1.94 4.78 9.38
N LEU A 93 -0.98 4.83 10.31
CA LEU A 93 0.36 4.27 10.13
C LEU A 93 0.30 2.76 9.88
N LYS A 94 -0.51 2.03 10.66
CA LYS A 94 -0.65 0.58 10.50
C LYS A 94 -1.31 0.23 9.16
N PHE A 95 -2.32 1.00 8.74
CA PHE A 95 -2.94 0.83 7.44
C PHE A 95 -1.92 0.96 6.30
N THR A 96 -1.07 1.99 6.31
CA THR A 96 -0.01 2.15 5.30
C THR A 96 0.94 0.96 5.30
N ILE A 97 1.45 0.53 6.46
CA ILE A 97 2.35 -0.63 6.55
C ILE A 97 1.69 -1.87 5.93
N ASP A 98 0.44 -2.14 6.30
CA ASP A 98 -0.28 -3.32 5.85
C ASP A 98 -0.55 -3.27 4.35
N LEU A 99 -0.93 -2.09 3.84
CA LEU A 99 -1.20 -1.85 2.43
C LEU A 99 0.04 -2.14 1.59
N GLU A 100 1.19 -1.57 1.96
CA GLU A 100 2.43 -1.79 1.23
C GLU A 100 2.84 -3.27 1.25
N GLN A 101 2.91 -3.86 2.45
CA GLN A 101 3.44 -5.21 2.65
C GLN A 101 2.53 -6.30 2.06
N SER A 102 1.21 -6.14 2.18
CA SER A 102 0.26 -7.22 1.91
C SER A 102 -0.48 -7.06 0.59
N ALA A 103 -0.44 -5.89 -0.04
CA ALA A 103 -1.16 -5.64 -1.28
C ALA A 103 -0.28 -5.11 -2.41
N VAL A 104 0.51 -4.06 -2.17
CA VAL A 104 1.27 -3.39 -3.26
C VAL A 104 2.54 -4.15 -3.63
N ILE A 105 3.36 -4.51 -2.64
CA ILE A 105 4.63 -5.23 -2.86
C ILE A 105 4.43 -6.58 -3.55
N PRO A 106 3.43 -7.42 -3.19
CA PRO A 106 3.19 -8.67 -3.90
C PRO A 106 2.92 -8.48 -5.40
N VAL A 107 2.05 -7.52 -5.75
CA VAL A 107 1.68 -7.22 -7.15
C VAL A 107 2.88 -6.71 -7.93
N THR A 108 3.57 -5.70 -7.41
CA THR A 108 4.73 -5.07 -8.07
C THR A 108 5.92 -6.04 -8.16
N GLY A 109 6.07 -6.92 -7.17
CA GLY A 109 7.02 -8.03 -7.19
C GLY A 109 6.72 -9.07 -8.28
N HIS A 110 5.44 -9.38 -8.52
CA HIS A 110 5.06 -10.24 -9.64
C HIS A 110 5.32 -9.57 -10.99
N ILE A 111 5.02 -8.27 -11.12
CA ILE A 111 5.29 -7.49 -12.34
C ILE A 111 6.79 -7.48 -12.64
N SER A 112 7.64 -7.17 -11.65
CA SER A 112 9.08 -7.04 -11.85
C SER A 112 9.74 -8.35 -12.31
N ARG A 113 9.21 -9.49 -11.88
CA ARG A 113 9.67 -10.84 -12.28
C ARG A 113 9.00 -11.39 -13.53
N GLY A 114 8.07 -10.65 -14.16
CA GLY A 114 7.28 -11.18 -15.28
C GLY A 114 6.34 -12.33 -14.88
N MET A 115 5.97 -12.40 -13.61
CA MET A 115 5.09 -13.42 -13.02
C MET A 115 3.63 -12.96 -12.88
N ALA A 116 3.32 -11.71 -13.27
CA ALA A 116 1.97 -11.14 -13.18
C ALA A 116 0.96 -11.73 -14.21
N GLY A 117 1.38 -12.67 -15.06
CA GLY A 117 0.53 -13.21 -16.13
C GLY A 117 0.29 -12.24 -17.29
N LEU A 118 1.00 -11.11 -17.32
CA LEU A 118 0.94 -10.08 -18.35
C LEU A 118 2.26 -10.01 -19.12
N GLU A 119 2.16 -9.88 -20.43
CA GLU A 119 3.31 -9.57 -21.29
C GLU A 119 3.59 -8.07 -21.24
N LEU A 120 4.50 -7.67 -20.36
CA LEU A 120 4.87 -6.26 -20.16
C LEU A 120 6.26 -5.97 -20.73
N PRO A 121 6.49 -4.79 -21.33
CA PRO A 121 7.82 -4.37 -21.78
C PRO A 121 8.87 -4.45 -20.66
N GLU A 122 10.13 -4.72 -21.03
CA GLU A 122 11.24 -4.82 -20.07
C GLU A 122 11.34 -3.57 -19.18
N LEU A 123 11.18 -2.38 -19.77
CA LEU A 123 11.23 -1.11 -19.04
C LEU A 123 10.15 -0.99 -17.96
N MET A 124 8.95 -1.54 -18.16
CA MET A 124 7.91 -1.56 -17.12
C MET A 124 8.30 -2.50 -15.97
N ARG A 125 8.87 -3.66 -16.29
CA ARG A 125 9.35 -4.62 -15.27
C ARG A 125 10.51 -4.04 -14.47
N ALA A 126 11.42 -3.33 -15.14
CA ALA A 126 12.52 -2.61 -14.51
C ALA A 126 12.03 -1.51 -13.57
N ASP A 127 11.00 -0.76 -13.96
CA ASP A 127 10.39 0.25 -13.11
C ASP A 127 9.66 -0.35 -11.91
N ALA A 128 9.04 -1.53 -12.05
CA ALA A 128 8.41 -2.22 -10.93
C ALA A 128 9.39 -2.63 -9.81
N PHE A 129 10.66 -2.91 -10.12
CA PHE A 129 11.69 -3.11 -9.07
C PHE A 129 11.90 -1.86 -8.21
N LYS A 130 11.78 -0.67 -8.80
CA LYS A 130 11.93 0.61 -8.09
C LYS A 130 10.73 0.85 -7.18
N ILE A 131 9.52 0.56 -7.66
CA ILE A 131 8.29 0.62 -6.85
C ILE A 131 8.41 -0.29 -5.63
N VAL A 132 8.79 -1.56 -5.81
CA VAL A 132 9.03 -2.48 -4.69
C VAL A 132 10.01 -1.91 -3.65
N THR A 133 11.05 -1.20 -4.11
CA THR A 133 12.04 -0.58 -3.24
C THR A 133 11.45 0.58 -2.44
N ASP A 134 10.67 1.44 -3.09
CA ASP A 134 10.02 2.58 -2.45
C ASP A 134 8.96 2.11 -1.44
N GLU A 135 8.14 1.10 -1.77
CA GLU A 135 7.11 0.61 -0.83
C GLU A 135 7.68 -0.14 0.37
N ALA A 136 8.77 -0.89 0.16
CA ALA A 136 9.49 -1.48 1.29
C ALA A 136 10.04 -0.39 2.24
N TRP A 137 10.52 0.72 1.67
CA TRP A 137 10.97 1.87 2.45
C TRP A 137 9.83 2.58 3.16
N HIS A 138 8.68 2.82 2.49
CA HIS A 138 7.51 3.43 3.10
C HIS A 138 7.00 2.61 4.29
N ALA A 139 6.91 1.29 4.15
CA ALA A 139 6.53 0.40 5.25
C ALA A 139 7.52 0.49 6.42
N GLN A 140 8.83 0.44 6.14
CA GLN A 140 9.86 0.53 7.16
C GLN A 140 9.83 1.88 7.90
N PHE A 141 9.81 2.98 7.15
CA PHE A 141 9.74 4.32 7.71
C PHE A 141 8.51 4.51 8.61
N THR A 142 7.35 4.06 8.13
CA THR A 142 6.08 4.16 8.85
C THR A 142 6.10 3.34 10.15
N TYR A 143 6.73 2.17 10.12
CA TYR A 143 6.93 1.35 11.32
C TYR A 143 7.83 2.03 12.35
N GLU A 144 8.94 2.64 11.92
CA GLU A 144 9.81 3.39 12.82
C GLU A 144 9.10 4.61 13.43
N LEU A 145 8.28 5.31 12.64
CA LEU A 145 7.45 6.40 13.14
C LEU A 145 6.45 5.92 14.21
N MET A 146 5.79 4.78 13.99
CA MET A 146 4.89 4.17 14.96
C MET A 146 5.61 3.81 16.27
N ARG A 147 6.85 3.31 16.19
CA ARG A 147 7.69 3.04 17.37
C ARG A 147 8.05 4.32 18.12
N GLU A 148 8.40 5.38 17.41
CA GLU A 148 8.78 6.66 18.00
C GLU A 148 7.59 7.30 18.74
N VAL A 149 6.40 7.30 18.13
CA VAL A 149 5.16 7.78 18.77
C VAL A 149 4.89 7.03 20.07
N ARG A 150 5.05 5.70 20.07
CA ARG A 150 4.89 4.89 21.29
C ARG A 150 5.90 5.27 22.37
N THR A 151 7.16 5.45 22.00
CA THR A 151 8.21 5.84 22.95
C THR A 151 7.93 7.21 23.56
N ARG A 152 7.50 8.18 22.76
CA ARG A 152 7.24 9.55 23.22
C ARG A 152 5.99 9.69 24.07
N THR A 153 4.91 9.05 23.67
CA THR A 153 3.60 9.21 24.32
C THR A 153 3.40 8.24 25.48
N GLY A 154 4.13 7.11 25.49
CA GLY A 154 3.86 5.99 26.39
C GLY A 154 2.55 5.25 26.10
N ILE A 155 1.83 5.60 25.03
CA ILE A 155 0.54 4.99 24.65
C ILE A 155 0.81 3.81 23.72
N ALA A 156 0.39 2.61 24.12
CA ALA A 156 0.52 1.41 23.31
C ALA A 156 -0.59 1.37 22.23
N PRO A 157 -0.27 0.97 20.98
CA PRO A 157 -1.28 0.75 19.94
C PRO A 157 -2.28 -0.33 20.36
N ALA A 158 -3.56 -0.05 20.13
CA ALA A 158 -4.67 -1.00 20.33
C ALA A 158 -5.34 -1.22 18.96
N LEU A 159 -4.69 -2.00 18.11
CA LEU A 159 -5.09 -2.21 16.71
C LEU A 159 -5.44 -3.68 16.45
N PRO A 160 -6.31 -3.97 15.46
CA PRO A 160 -6.51 -5.32 14.97
C PRO A 160 -5.20 -5.95 14.46
N THR A 161 -5.09 -7.27 14.59
CA THR A 161 -3.95 -8.02 14.04
C THR A 161 -4.04 -8.20 12.52
N VAL A 162 -5.26 -8.26 11.99
CA VAL A 162 -5.53 -8.43 10.55
C VAL A 162 -6.04 -7.10 9.98
N PRO A 163 -5.54 -6.65 8.80
CA PRO A 163 -6.03 -5.45 8.15
C PRO A 163 -7.46 -5.67 7.65
N ALA A 164 -8.36 -4.71 7.90
CA ALA A 164 -9.76 -4.82 7.51
C ALA A 164 -9.96 -5.00 5.99
N PHE A 165 -9.08 -4.40 5.17
CA PHE A 165 -9.15 -4.55 3.72
C PHE A 165 -8.84 -5.98 3.26
N THR A 166 -8.04 -6.75 4.01
CA THR A 166 -7.67 -8.12 3.65
C THR A 166 -8.88 -9.04 3.64
N GLU A 167 -9.78 -8.88 4.62
CA GLU A 167 -11.04 -9.66 4.66
C GLU A 167 -11.95 -9.32 3.49
N VAL A 168 -12.04 -8.04 3.13
CA VAL A 168 -12.83 -7.58 1.99
C VAL A 168 -12.26 -8.10 0.68
N LEU A 169 -10.93 -8.03 0.49
CA LEU A 169 -10.26 -8.56 -0.69
C LEU A 169 -10.42 -10.07 -0.80
N ALA A 170 -10.27 -10.82 0.29
CA ALA A 170 -10.47 -12.25 0.30
C ALA A 170 -11.89 -12.63 -0.15
N ARG A 171 -12.91 -11.91 0.35
CA ARG A 171 -14.29 -12.11 -0.08
C ARG A 171 -14.48 -11.82 -1.58
N ILE A 172 -13.95 -10.69 -2.06
CA ILE A 172 -14.02 -10.33 -3.49
C ILE A 172 -13.35 -11.43 -4.34
N HIS A 173 -12.17 -11.89 -3.92
CA HIS A 173 -11.43 -12.96 -4.58
C HIS A 173 -12.24 -14.26 -4.71
N GLU A 174 -12.97 -14.64 -3.65
CA GLU A 174 -13.83 -15.82 -3.63
C GLU A 174 -15.04 -15.68 -4.54
N GLU A 175 -15.61 -14.48 -4.65
CA GLU A 175 -16.76 -14.17 -5.51
C GLU A 175 -16.38 -14.08 -7.00
N LEU A 176 -15.11 -13.85 -7.32
CA LEU A 176 -14.66 -13.70 -8.71
C LEU A 176 -14.62 -15.04 -9.46
N PRO A 177 -15.05 -15.04 -10.75
CA PRO A 177 -14.83 -16.15 -11.66
C PRO A 177 -13.35 -16.53 -11.73
N SER A 178 -13.05 -17.82 -11.75
CA SER A 178 -11.67 -18.35 -11.74
C SER A 178 -10.80 -17.83 -12.90
N GLN A 179 -11.42 -17.38 -13.99
CA GLN A 179 -10.75 -16.83 -15.17
C GLN A 179 -10.13 -15.44 -14.91
N ILE A 180 -10.60 -14.71 -13.92
CA ILE A 180 -10.15 -13.34 -13.61
C ILE A 180 -9.62 -13.17 -12.18
N ARG A 181 -9.55 -14.25 -11.39
CA ARG A 181 -8.85 -14.24 -10.10
C ARG A 181 -7.40 -13.82 -10.27
N GLY A 182 -6.92 -12.93 -9.41
CA GLY A 182 -5.63 -12.26 -9.49
C GLY A 182 -5.70 -10.85 -10.08
N LEU A 183 -6.77 -10.52 -10.83
CA LEU A 183 -6.98 -9.14 -11.32
C LEU A 183 -7.44 -8.21 -10.20
N ASP A 184 -8.16 -8.74 -9.21
CA ASP A 184 -8.57 -8.05 -7.97
C ASP A 184 -7.39 -7.46 -7.22
N GLU A 185 -6.34 -8.24 -6.98
CA GLU A 185 -5.12 -7.77 -6.30
C GLU A 185 -4.46 -6.64 -7.10
N MET A 186 -4.36 -6.80 -8.42
CA MET A 186 -3.75 -5.79 -9.29
C MET A 186 -4.57 -4.50 -9.35
N LEU A 187 -5.90 -4.59 -9.47
CA LEU A 187 -6.79 -3.44 -9.46
C LEU A 187 -6.77 -2.73 -8.11
N PHE A 188 -6.75 -3.49 -7.01
CA PHE A 188 -6.65 -2.93 -5.68
C PHE A 188 -5.33 -2.17 -5.49
N ALA A 189 -4.20 -2.75 -5.91
CA ALA A 189 -2.91 -2.06 -5.89
C ALA A 189 -2.95 -0.78 -6.74
N ILE A 190 -3.48 -0.82 -7.96
CA ILE A 190 -3.61 0.38 -8.82
C ILE A 190 -4.44 1.47 -8.15
N VAL A 191 -5.62 1.12 -7.61
CA VAL A 191 -6.49 2.08 -6.93
C VAL A 191 -5.77 2.68 -5.72
N SER A 192 -5.10 1.84 -4.92
CA SER A 192 -4.35 2.26 -3.73
C SER A 192 -3.25 3.27 -4.07
N GLU A 193 -2.42 2.96 -5.07
CA GLU A 193 -1.35 3.86 -5.53
C GLU A 193 -1.87 5.22 -6.02
N THR A 194 -3.03 5.22 -6.69
CA THR A 194 -3.64 6.47 -7.18
C THR A 194 -4.31 7.29 -6.08
N LEU A 195 -4.81 6.64 -5.01
CA LEU A 195 -5.44 7.33 -3.89
C LEU A 195 -4.42 7.86 -2.88
N ILE A 196 -3.33 7.13 -2.62
CA ILE A 196 -2.25 7.61 -1.74
C ILE A 196 -1.55 8.84 -2.35
N SER A 197 -1.38 8.86 -3.67
CA SER A 197 -0.76 9.98 -4.40
C SER A 197 -1.62 11.25 -4.48
N SER A 198 -2.88 11.21 -4.00
CA SER A 198 -3.81 12.34 -4.03
C SER A 198 -3.78 13.21 -2.76
N GLY A 199 -2.98 12.82 -1.76
CA GLY A 199 -2.82 13.52 -0.47
C GLY A 199 -1.69 14.54 -0.45
#